data_AF-A0A6I4V1D6-F1
#
_entry.id   AF-A0A6I4V1D6-F1
#
_cell.length_a   1.000
_cell.length_b   1.000
_cell.length_c   1.000
_cell.angle_alpha   90.00
_cell.angle_beta   90.00
_cell.angle_gamma   90.00
#
_symmetry.space_group_name_H-M   'P 1'
#
loop_
_entity.id
_entity.type
_entity.pdbx_description
1 polymer ?
#
loop_
_entity_poly.entity_id
_entity_poly.type
_entity_poly.pdbx_seq_one_letter_code
_entity_poly.pdbx_strand_id
1 'polypeptide(L)'
;MPRILAASAGAVVLAALLAVQAGSSVLTRKQPGLSSRLLSVNGLALEQQATRQFMSAVKERDDLVPSAQAASPVALSAIARDPLSPKSYAVLAVAEQNPERKRALLDAASKLNRRDLLLQGLVLEESVAQKDYAATLATLDMILSVHPEQKANFFPILLQALSEKDALPALSGILDQESEWQEDFFKFAVRKPEVLTNLAELRLQRASVSPDVDQRLISGLASAGQLDKAYEVYRAANEEPAPSSGNRMIIDWRARFSPFDWELADEAGFRAQPSATPDQLEVFVRGGKGGLLASRNIRLRNGPIALRINHDLTPPGQVEDVRLQLSCPGAEQTFYDEPLRFGSRDYRIGRKPAACDFVTIAIRARAWTGSSAIRGTINRIEILGN
;
A
#
# COMPACT_ATOMS: atom_id res chain seq x y z
N MET A 1 -69.74 9.55 -31.44
CA MET A 1 -69.56 8.18 -30.89
C MET A 1 -68.35 7.42 -31.41
N PRO A 2 -68.07 7.28 -32.74
CA PRO A 2 -67.00 6.40 -33.21
C PRO A 2 -65.58 6.84 -32.82
N ARG A 3 -65.33 8.15 -32.70
CA ARG A 3 -64.03 8.70 -32.27
C ARG A 3 -63.67 8.41 -30.80
N ILE A 4 -64.67 8.36 -29.92
CA ILE A 4 -64.46 8.10 -28.48
C ILE A 4 -64.16 6.61 -28.28
N LEU A 5 -64.89 5.72 -28.96
CA LEU A 5 -64.61 4.28 -28.95
C LEU A 5 -63.20 3.95 -29.48
N ALA A 6 -62.78 4.61 -30.56
CA ALA A 6 -61.43 4.45 -31.11
C ALA A 6 -60.33 4.94 -30.14
N ALA A 7 -60.54 6.07 -29.47
CA ALA A 7 -59.61 6.60 -28.47
C ALA A 7 -59.49 5.67 -27.25
N SER A 8 -60.62 5.14 -26.74
CA SER A 8 -60.62 4.19 -25.62
C SER A 8 -59.91 2.89 -25.98
N ALA A 9 -60.16 2.34 -27.17
CA ALA A 9 -59.46 1.14 -27.64
C ALA A 9 -57.95 1.38 -27.77
N GLY A 10 -57.53 2.53 -28.32
CA GLY A 10 -56.13 2.93 -28.38
C GLY A 10 -55.48 3.03 -27.00
N ALA A 11 -56.17 3.62 -26.02
CA ALA A 11 -55.67 3.76 -24.65
C ALA A 11 -55.48 2.40 -23.96
N VAL A 12 -56.40 1.45 -24.16
CA VAL A 12 -56.29 0.09 -23.59
C VAL A 12 -55.10 -0.67 -24.18
N VAL A 13 -54.91 -0.58 -25.51
CA VAL A 13 -53.76 -1.21 -26.18
C VAL A 13 -52.44 -0.60 -25.68
N LEU A 14 -52.38 0.73 -25.56
CA LEU A 14 -51.19 1.41 -25.05
C LEU A 14 -50.89 1.01 -23.59
N ALA A 15 -51.92 0.97 -22.74
CA ALA A 15 -51.78 0.55 -21.35
C ALA A 15 -51.29 -0.91 -21.23
N ALA A 16 -51.79 -1.81 -22.08
CA ALA A 16 -51.32 -3.20 -22.12
C ALA A 16 -49.86 -3.29 -22.58
N LEU A 17 -49.46 -2.53 -23.61
CA LEU A 17 -48.06 -2.48 -24.08
C LEU A 17 -47.12 -1.94 -23.00
N LEU A 18 -47.51 -0.87 -22.30
CA LEU A 18 -46.74 -0.31 -21.19
C LEU A 18 -46.64 -1.29 -20.02
N ALA A 19 -47.71 -2.03 -19.70
CA ALA A 19 -47.69 -3.06 -18.68
C ALA A 19 -46.73 -4.21 -19.03
N VAL A 20 -46.72 -4.66 -20.30
CA VAL A 20 -45.78 -5.69 -20.78
C VAL A 20 -44.34 -5.17 -20.74
N GLN A 21 -44.10 -3.91 -21.14
CA GLN A 21 -42.78 -3.30 -21.09
C GLN A 21 -42.26 -3.15 -19.66
N ALA A 22 -43.12 -2.68 -18.74
CA ALA A 22 -42.79 -2.55 -17.33
C ALA A 22 -42.52 -3.93 -16.70
N GLY A 23 -43.37 -4.92 -16.99
CA GLY A 23 -43.19 -6.31 -16.54
C GLY A 23 -41.89 -6.92 -17.05
N SER A 24 -41.57 -6.75 -18.33
CA SER A 24 -40.31 -7.20 -18.93
C SER A 24 -39.09 -6.53 -18.26
N SER A 25 -39.16 -5.22 -18.02
CA SER A 25 -38.08 -4.46 -17.38
C SER A 25 -37.81 -4.95 -15.95
N VAL A 26 -38.85 -5.17 -15.15
CA VAL A 26 -38.73 -5.70 -13.77
C VAL A 26 -38.14 -7.12 -13.77
N LEU A 27 -38.55 -7.97 -14.70
CA LEU A 27 -38.09 -9.36 -14.77
C LEU A 27 -36.67 -9.51 -15.33
N THR A 28 -36.14 -8.51 -16.04
CA THR A 28 -34.83 -8.57 -16.71
C THR A 28 -33.71 -9.04 -15.76
N ARG A 29 -33.70 -8.56 -14.52
CA ARG A 29 -32.68 -8.92 -13.51
C ARG A 29 -32.98 -10.19 -12.72
N LYS A 30 -34.20 -10.70 -12.67
CA LYS A 30 -34.55 -11.86 -11.84
C LYS A 30 -34.82 -13.11 -12.68
N GLN A 31 -35.59 -12.96 -13.76
CA GLN A 31 -36.00 -14.04 -14.66
C GLN A 31 -35.87 -13.56 -16.12
N PRO A 32 -34.65 -13.41 -16.65
CA PRO A 32 -34.41 -12.88 -18.00
C PRO A 32 -35.07 -13.75 -19.07
N GLY A 33 -35.13 -15.07 -18.89
CA GLY A 33 -35.84 -15.96 -19.81
C GLY A 33 -37.36 -15.76 -19.84
N LEU A 34 -37.99 -15.30 -18.75
CA LEU A 34 -39.40 -14.90 -18.76
C LEU A 34 -39.57 -13.49 -19.32
N SER A 35 -38.65 -12.58 -19.01
CA SER A 35 -38.62 -11.23 -19.57
C SER A 35 -38.53 -11.23 -21.10
N SER A 36 -37.66 -12.07 -21.68
CA SER A 36 -37.48 -12.22 -23.12
C SER A 36 -38.66 -12.92 -23.82
N ARG A 37 -39.46 -13.71 -23.09
CA ARG A 37 -40.73 -14.27 -23.58
C ARG A 37 -41.87 -13.25 -23.56
N LEU A 38 -41.92 -12.40 -22.53
CA LEU A 38 -42.94 -11.33 -22.41
C LEU A 38 -42.74 -10.24 -23.47
N LEU A 39 -41.48 -9.83 -23.68
CA LEU A 39 -41.13 -8.83 -24.68
C LEU A 39 -39.86 -9.29 -25.40
N SER A 40 -40.03 -9.93 -26.55
CA SER A 40 -38.92 -10.45 -27.34
C SER A 40 -37.95 -9.36 -27.78
N VAL A 41 -38.41 -8.13 -28.01
CA VAL A 41 -37.55 -7.00 -28.41
C VAL A 41 -36.65 -6.46 -27.29
N ASN A 42 -36.77 -6.94 -26.05
CA ASN A 42 -35.91 -6.50 -24.95
C ASN A 42 -34.49 -7.10 -25.07
N GLY A 43 -33.58 -6.35 -25.71
CA GLY A 43 -32.18 -6.75 -25.88
C GLY A 43 -31.42 -7.00 -24.57
N LEU A 44 -31.68 -6.19 -23.54
CA LEU A 44 -31.08 -6.36 -22.20
C LEU A 44 -31.51 -7.69 -21.54
N ALA A 45 -32.75 -8.11 -21.72
CA ALA A 45 -33.22 -9.40 -21.21
C ALA A 45 -32.50 -10.58 -21.88
N LEU A 46 -32.24 -10.48 -23.19
CA LEU A 46 -31.49 -11.49 -23.94
C LEU A 46 -30.01 -11.49 -23.55
N GLU A 47 -29.41 -10.33 -23.34
CA GLU A 47 -28.04 -10.22 -22.85
C GLU A 47 -27.88 -10.94 -21.50
N GLN A 48 -28.80 -10.67 -20.56
CA GLN A 48 -28.81 -11.34 -19.26
C GLN A 48 -29.07 -12.85 -19.38
N GLN A 49 -29.92 -13.26 -20.32
CA GLN A 49 -30.17 -14.68 -20.60
C GLN A 49 -28.90 -15.37 -21.12
N ALA A 50 -28.24 -14.79 -22.12
CA ALA A 50 -27.00 -15.31 -22.70
C ALA A 50 -25.91 -15.42 -21.63
N THR A 51 -25.72 -14.35 -20.84
CA THR A 51 -24.71 -14.32 -19.78
C THR A 51 -24.98 -15.38 -18.72
N ARG A 52 -26.23 -15.57 -18.29
CA ARG A 52 -26.56 -16.62 -17.31
C ARG A 52 -26.38 -18.02 -17.88
N GLN A 53 -26.82 -18.24 -19.10
CA GLN A 53 -26.65 -19.52 -19.77
C GLN A 53 -25.17 -19.89 -19.83
N PHE A 54 -24.32 -18.93 -20.25
CA PHE A 54 -22.87 -19.07 -20.23
C PHE A 54 -22.34 -19.39 -18.82
N MET A 55 -22.55 -18.50 -17.84
CA MET A 55 -21.98 -18.65 -16.50
C MET A 55 -22.49 -19.89 -15.75
N SER A 56 -23.72 -20.34 -16.01
CA SER A 56 -24.29 -21.54 -15.36
C SER A 56 -23.71 -22.85 -15.87
N ALA A 57 -23.13 -22.85 -17.06
CA ALA A 57 -22.54 -24.03 -17.69
C ALA A 57 -21.03 -24.15 -17.39
N VAL A 58 -20.37 -23.07 -16.97
CA VAL A 58 -18.95 -23.07 -16.62
C VAL A 58 -18.76 -23.60 -15.20
N LYS A 59 -18.10 -24.75 -15.07
CA LYS A 59 -17.65 -25.29 -13.77
C LYS A 59 -16.13 -25.28 -13.66
N GLU A 60 -15.47 -25.60 -14.76
CA GLU A 60 -14.02 -25.64 -14.90
C GLU A 60 -13.56 -24.75 -16.06
N ARG A 61 -12.25 -24.51 -16.17
CA ARG A 61 -11.69 -23.63 -17.21
C ARG A 61 -11.98 -24.16 -18.62
N ASP A 62 -11.97 -25.48 -18.81
CA ASP A 62 -12.20 -26.10 -20.10
C ASP A 62 -13.67 -25.98 -20.58
N ASP A 63 -14.59 -25.64 -19.68
CA ASP A 63 -16.00 -25.42 -20.01
C ASP A 63 -16.26 -24.03 -20.65
N LEU A 64 -15.31 -23.09 -20.57
CA LEU A 64 -15.50 -21.70 -21.00
C LEU A 64 -15.94 -21.60 -22.46
N VAL A 65 -15.17 -22.18 -23.37
CA VAL A 65 -15.42 -22.08 -24.81
C VAL A 65 -16.71 -22.83 -25.20
N PRO A 66 -16.93 -24.11 -24.83
CA PRO A 66 -18.19 -24.80 -25.13
C PRO A 66 -19.43 -24.08 -24.58
N SER A 67 -19.35 -23.54 -23.35
CA SER A 67 -20.45 -22.82 -22.72
C SER A 67 -20.77 -21.52 -23.46
N ALA A 68 -19.74 -20.79 -23.90
CA ALA A 68 -19.91 -19.56 -24.66
C ALA A 68 -20.49 -19.83 -26.05
N GLN A 69 -20.05 -20.90 -26.72
CA GLN A 69 -20.59 -21.35 -27.99
C GLN A 69 -22.09 -21.68 -27.87
N ALA A 70 -22.49 -22.38 -26.81
CA ALA A 70 -23.89 -22.69 -26.54
C ALA A 70 -24.76 -21.44 -26.30
N ALA A 71 -24.20 -20.39 -25.68
CA ALA A 71 -24.88 -19.12 -25.41
C ALA A 71 -24.85 -18.12 -26.59
N SER A 72 -24.00 -18.35 -27.60
CA SER A 72 -23.76 -17.44 -28.72
C SER A 72 -25.02 -17.09 -29.53
N PRO A 73 -25.96 -18.01 -29.83
CA PRO A 73 -27.19 -17.64 -30.56
C PRO A 73 -28.05 -16.61 -29.81
N VAL A 74 -28.08 -16.70 -28.48
CA VAL A 74 -28.83 -15.74 -27.64
C VAL A 74 -28.08 -14.41 -27.58
N ALA A 75 -26.74 -14.44 -27.50
CA ALA A 75 -25.91 -13.24 -27.52
C ALA A 75 -26.02 -12.47 -28.85
N LEU A 76 -26.01 -13.16 -30.00
CA LEU A 76 -26.26 -12.55 -31.31
C LEU A 76 -27.65 -11.91 -31.40
N SER A 77 -28.66 -12.59 -30.86
CA SER A 77 -30.02 -12.06 -30.80
C SER A 77 -30.13 -10.81 -29.92
N ALA A 78 -29.36 -10.74 -28.84
CA ALA A 78 -29.27 -9.56 -27.99
C ALA A 78 -28.65 -8.39 -28.74
N ILE A 79 -27.50 -8.57 -29.40
CA ILE A 79 -26.80 -7.53 -30.17
C ILE A 79 -27.67 -7.00 -31.32
N ALA A 80 -28.39 -7.88 -32.03
CA ALA A 80 -29.27 -7.48 -33.13
C ALA A 80 -30.44 -6.59 -32.66
N ARG A 81 -30.83 -6.68 -31.39
CA ARG A 81 -31.92 -5.89 -30.79
C ARG A 81 -31.40 -4.67 -30.02
N ASP A 82 -30.22 -4.80 -29.43
CA ASP A 82 -29.54 -3.78 -28.65
C ASP A 82 -28.02 -3.86 -28.91
N PRO A 83 -27.49 -3.05 -29.84
CA PRO A 83 -26.07 -3.00 -30.16
C PRO A 83 -25.17 -2.57 -28.98
N LEU A 84 -25.75 -2.05 -27.89
CA LEU A 84 -25.03 -1.60 -26.69
C LEU A 84 -25.05 -2.67 -25.59
N SER A 85 -24.99 -3.95 -25.96
CA SER A 85 -25.01 -5.12 -25.07
C SER A 85 -23.59 -5.69 -24.81
N PRO A 86 -22.76 -5.05 -23.97
CA PRO A 86 -21.34 -5.40 -23.78
C PRO A 86 -21.11 -6.86 -23.38
N LYS A 87 -22.00 -7.47 -22.58
CA LYS A 87 -21.84 -8.86 -22.12
C LYS A 87 -22.10 -9.85 -23.24
N SER A 88 -22.96 -9.50 -24.19
CA SER A 88 -23.16 -10.32 -25.38
C SER A 88 -21.92 -10.34 -26.27
N TYR A 89 -21.24 -9.21 -26.44
CA TYR A 89 -19.93 -9.19 -27.10
C TYR A 89 -18.88 -10.03 -26.33
N ALA A 90 -18.88 -9.96 -24.99
CA ALA A 90 -17.98 -10.78 -24.17
C ALA A 90 -18.22 -12.29 -24.36
N VAL A 91 -19.48 -12.74 -24.36
CA VAL A 91 -19.84 -14.14 -24.64
C VAL A 91 -19.37 -14.55 -26.04
N LEU A 92 -19.57 -13.70 -27.05
CA LEU A 92 -19.10 -13.99 -28.41
C LEU A 92 -17.57 -14.02 -28.50
N ALA A 93 -16.86 -13.18 -27.76
CA ALA A 93 -15.42 -13.19 -27.72
C ALA A 93 -14.87 -14.51 -27.14
N VAL A 94 -15.50 -15.06 -26.10
CA VAL A 94 -15.09 -16.37 -25.53
C VAL A 94 -15.38 -17.52 -26.51
N ALA A 95 -16.47 -17.41 -27.29
CA ALA A 95 -16.83 -18.42 -28.28
C ALA A 95 -15.96 -18.39 -29.55
N GLU A 96 -15.27 -17.26 -29.80
CA GLU A 96 -14.48 -17.02 -30.99
C GLU A 96 -13.08 -17.67 -30.89
N GLN A 97 -12.72 -18.42 -31.94
CA GLN A 97 -11.46 -19.14 -32.03
C GLN A 97 -10.39 -18.33 -32.76
N ASN A 98 -10.80 -17.39 -33.62
CA ASN A 98 -9.87 -16.50 -34.32
C ASN A 98 -9.39 -15.38 -33.36
N PRO A 99 -8.08 -15.29 -33.07
CA PRO A 99 -7.56 -14.31 -32.11
C PRO A 99 -7.83 -12.85 -32.49
N GLU A 100 -7.80 -12.50 -33.78
CA GLU A 100 -8.04 -11.14 -34.25
C GLU A 100 -9.51 -10.72 -34.06
N ARG A 101 -10.45 -11.64 -34.37
CA ARG A 101 -11.89 -11.40 -34.16
C ARG A 101 -12.24 -11.36 -32.69
N LYS A 102 -11.67 -12.27 -31.89
CA LYS A 102 -11.82 -12.27 -30.43
C LYS A 102 -11.40 -10.91 -29.85
N ARG A 103 -10.25 -10.40 -30.29
CA ARG A 103 -9.75 -9.07 -29.87
C ARG A 103 -10.70 -7.95 -30.29
N ALA A 104 -11.16 -7.94 -31.55
CA ALA A 104 -12.11 -6.92 -32.01
C ALA A 104 -13.42 -6.93 -31.20
N LEU A 105 -13.90 -8.11 -30.78
CA LEU A 105 -15.08 -8.25 -29.92
C LEU A 105 -14.82 -7.74 -28.50
N LEU A 106 -13.67 -8.08 -27.89
CA LEU A 106 -13.30 -7.57 -26.56
C LEU A 106 -13.10 -6.05 -26.58
N ASP A 107 -12.46 -5.49 -27.61
CA ASP A 107 -12.28 -4.04 -27.76
C ASP A 107 -13.63 -3.32 -27.91
N ALA A 108 -14.54 -3.88 -28.70
CA ALA A 108 -15.89 -3.34 -28.84
C ALA A 108 -16.63 -3.38 -27.49
N ALA A 109 -16.57 -4.51 -26.79
CA ALA A 109 -17.19 -4.68 -25.48
C ALA A 109 -16.63 -3.68 -24.44
N SER A 110 -15.30 -3.53 -24.39
CA SER A 110 -14.59 -2.61 -23.47
C SER A 110 -14.88 -1.14 -23.75
N LYS A 111 -15.17 -0.76 -25.00
CA LYS A 111 -15.65 0.58 -25.36
C LYS A 111 -17.06 0.85 -24.82
N LEU A 112 -17.90 -0.18 -24.76
CA LEU A 112 -19.27 -0.09 -24.27
C LEU A 112 -19.36 -0.10 -22.73
N ASN A 113 -18.57 -0.94 -22.06
CA ASN A 113 -18.59 -1.04 -20.61
C ASN A 113 -17.21 -1.40 -20.04
N ARG A 114 -16.69 -0.51 -19.20
CA ARG A 114 -15.40 -0.67 -18.53
C ARG A 114 -15.51 -1.27 -17.13
N ARG A 115 -16.70 -1.35 -16.55
CA ARG A 115 -16.90 -1.69 -15.13
C ARG A 115 -17.38 -3.12 -14.91
N ASP A 116 -17.69 -3.86 -15.97
CA ASP A 116 -18.19 -5.21 -15.85
C ASP A 116 -17.06 -6.22 -15.55
N LEU A 117 -17.17 -6.92 -14.43
CA LEU A 117 -16.12 -7.83 -13.95
C LEU A 117 -15.83 -8.98 -14.92
N LEU A 118 -16.86 -9.55 -15.55
CA LEU A 118 -16.67 -10.66 -16.50
C LEU A 118 -15.85 -10.18 -17.70
N LEU A 119 -16.23 -9.05 -18.28
CA LEU A 119 -15.51 -8.47 -19.40
C LEU A 119 -14.07 -8.09 -19.03
N GLN A 120 -13.86 -7.43 -17.90
CA GLN A 120 -12.51 -7.06 -17.46
C GLN A 120 -11.65 -8.30 -17.17
N GLY A 121 -12.23 -9.39 -16.66
CA GLY A 121 -11.53 -10.67 -16.50
C GLY A 121 -11.05 -11.27 -17.83
N LEU A 122 -11.86 -11.18 -18.89
CA LEU A 122 -11.48 -11.66 -20.23
C LEU A 122 -10.39 -10.79 -20.87
N VAL A 123 -10.50 -9.47 -20.71
CA VAL A 123 -9.46 -8.53 -21.18
C VAL A 123 -8.14 -8.77 -20.45
N LEU A 124 -8.20 -9.05 -19.14
CA LEU A 124 -7.04 -9.38 -18.33
C LEU A 124 -6.36 -10.66 -18.83
N GLU A 125 -7.13 -11.74 -19.03
CA GLU A 125 -6.60 -13.02 -19.53
C GLU A 125 -5.92 -12.87 -20.89
N GLU A 126 -6.53 -12.11 -21.81
CA GLU A 126 -5.96 -11.83 -23.13
C GLU A 126 -4.66 -11.02 -23.03
N SER A 127 -4.61 -10.00 -22.17
CA SER A 127 -3.42 -9.17 -21.97
C SER A 127 -2.27 -9.99 -21.38
N VAL A 128 -2.57 -10.87 -20.41
CA VAL A 128 -1.59 -11.79 -19.82
C VAL A 128 -1.05 -12.78 -20.85
N ALA A 129 -1.92 -13.35 -21.70
CA ALA A 129 -1.50 -14.27 -22.76
C ALA A 129 -0.54 -13.61 -23.77
N GLN A 130 -0.69 -12.31 -24.00
CA GLN A 130 0.18 -11.52 -24.89
C GLN A 130 1.42 -10.96 -24.20
N LYS A 131 1.58 -11.17 -22.88
CA LYS A 131 2.63 -10.56 -22.05
C LYS A 131 2.60 -9.01 -22.10
N ASP A 132 1.43 -8.43 -22.31
CA ASP A 132 1.25 -6.98 -22.27
C ASP A 132 1.05 -6.53 -20.81
N TYR A 133 2.15 -6.34 -20.10
CA TYR A 133 2.13 -5.95 -18.69
C TYR A 133 1.41 -4.62 -18.45
N ALA A 134 1.51 -3.67 -19.38
CA ALA A 134 0.85 -2.38 -19.24
C ALA A 134 -0.68 -2.53 -19.32
N ALA A 135 -1.19 -3.27 -20.31
CA ALA A 135 -2.62 -3.54 -20.43
C ALA A 135 -3.14 -4.43 -19.29
N THR A 136 -2.38 -5.44 -18.87
CA THR A 136 -2.70 -6.31 -17.73
C THR A 136 -2.89 -5.48 -16.46
N LEU A 137 -1.91 -4.66 -16.10
CA LEU A 137 -1.97 -3.90 -14.86
C LEU A 137 -3.06 -2.81 -14.93
N ALA A 138 -3.27 -2.16 -16.09
CA ALA A 138 -4.35 -1.17 -16.26
C ALA A 138 -5.74 -1.80 -16.07
N THR A 139 -5.91 -3.04 -16.52
CA THR A 139 -7.13 -3.82 -16.31
C THR A 139 -7.30 -4.18 -14.83
N LEU A 140 -6.22 -4.53 -14.14
CA LEU A 140 -6.26 -4.80 -12.69
C LEU A 140 -6.65 -3.56 -11.88
N ASP A 141 -6.13 -2.38 -12.22
CA ASP A 141 -6.52 -1.13 -11.58
C ASP A 141 -8.03 -0.88 -11.72
N MET A 142 -8.58 -1.12 -12.91
CA MET A 142 -10.00 -0.98 -13.17
C MET A 142 -10.85 -1.96 -12.37
N ILE A 143 -10.42 -3.23 -12.30
CA ILE A 143 -11.10 -4.26 -11.51
C ILE A 143 -11.08 -3.88 -10.03
N LEU A 144 -9.91 -3.56 -9.47
CA LEU A 144 -9.75 -3.31 -8.03
C LEU A 144 -10.38 -1.99 -7.58
N SER A 145 -10.52 -1.02 -8.48
CA SER A 145 -11.22 0.24 -8.23
C SER A 145 -12.74 0.06 -8.17
N VAL A 146 -13.31 -0.92 -8.89
CA VAL A 146 -14.77 -1.13 -8.96
C VAL A 146 -15.24 -2.28 -8.07
N HIS A 147 -14.41 -3.33 -7.94
CA HIS A 147 -14.69 -4.59 -7.25
C HIS A 147 -13.64 -4.83 -6.16
N PRO A 148 -13.62 -4.01 -5.09
CA PRO A 148 -12.60 -4.09 -4.04
C PRO A 148 -12.59 -5.42 -3.28
N GLU A 149 -13.67 -6.21 -3.33
CA GLU A 149 -13.70 -7.57 -2.80
C GLU A 149 -12.71 -8.52 -3.49
N GLN A 150 -12.23 -8.16 -4.69
CA GLN A 150 -11.26 -8.95 -5.45
C GLN A 150 -9.80 -8.76 -4.98
N LYS A 151 -9.53 -7.84 -4.04
CA LYS A 151 -8.18 -7.59 -3.50
C LYS A 151 -7.49 -8.88 -3.05
N ALA A 152 -8.22 -9.79 -2.38
CA ALA A 152 -7.68 -11.06 -1.89
C ALA A 152 -7.16 -11.98 -3.01
N ASN A 153 -7.74 -11.90 -4.21
CA ASN A 153 -7.36 -12.70 -5.36
C ASN A 153 -6.19 -12.09 -6.14
N PHE A 154 -6.13 -10.76 -6.24
CA PHE A 154 -5.16 -10.07 -7.10
C PHE A 154 -3.92 -9.54 -6.37
N PHE A 155 -3.98 -9.27 -5.07
CA PHE A 155 -2.81 -8.80 -4.32
C PHE A 155 -1.63 -9.77 -4.36
N PRO A 156 -1.80 -11.11 -4.27
CA PRO A 156 -0.70 -12.05 -4.43
C PRO A 156 -0.04 -11.98 -5.83
N ILE A 157 -0.84 -11.72 -6.87
CA ILE A 157 -0.34 -11.61 -8.26
C ILE A 157 0.47 -10.32 -8.43
N LEU A 158 -0.04 -9.20 -7.90
CA LEU A 158 0.69 -7.93 -7.89
C LEU A 158 1.97 -8.03 -7.04
N LEU A 159 1.95 -8.79 -5.95
CA LEU A 159 3.15 -9.05 -5.15
C LEU A 159 4.19 -9.85 -5.93
N GLN A 160 3.77 -10.87 -6.69
CA GLN A 160 4.66 -11.61 -7.58
C GLN A 160 5.27 -10.68 -8.64
N ALA A 161 4.48 -9.82 -9.25
CA ALA A 161 4.97 -8.82 -10.19
C ALA A 161 5.96 -7.85 -9.51
N LEU A 162 5.69 -7.43 -8.27
CA LEU A 162 6.57 -6.54 -7.52
C LEU A 162 7.93 -7.18 -7.23
N SER A 163 8.03 -8.51 -7.12
CA SER A 163 9.30 -9.22 -6.99
C SER A 163 10.16 -9.16 -8.27
N GLU A 164 9.54 -8.93 -9.43
CA GLU A 164 10.22 -8.87 -10.72
C GLU A 164 10.65 -7.43 -11.04
N LYS A 165 11.95 -7.19 -11.09
CA LYS A 165 12.50 -5.84 -11.32
C LYS A 165 12.02 -5.20 -12.62
N ASP A 166 11.86 -6.02 -13.68
CA ASP A 166 11.41 -5.55 -14.99
C ASP A 166 9.94 -5.08 -15.00
N ALA A 167 9.15 -5.47 -14.00
CA ALA A 167 7.75 -5.04 -13.86
C ALA A 167 7.60 -3.68 -13.16
N LEU A 168 8.66 -3.15 -12.52
CA LEU A 168 8.58 -1.91 -11.73
C LEU A 168 8.15 -0.67 -12.52
N PRO A 169 8.61 -0.44 -13.78
CA PRO A 169 8.13 0.69 -14.56
C PRO A 169 6.62 0.64 -14.81
N ALA A 170 6.08 -0.56 -15.08
CA ALA A 170 4.65 -0.74 -15.34
C ALA A 170 3.82 -0.63 -14.04
N LEU A 171 4.34 -1.16 -12.92
CA LEU A 171 3.73 -1.02 -11.60
C LEU A 171 3.70 0.43 -11.14
N SER A 172 4.80 1.18 -11.35
CA SER A 172 4.89 2.60 -11.00
C SER A 172 3.80 3.42 -11.67
N GLY A 173 3.61 3.27 -12.99
CA GLY A 173 2.60 4.05 -13.74
C GLY A 173 1.16 3.84 -13.26
N ILE A 174 0.88 2.74 -12.56
CA ILE A 174 -0.46 2.43 -12.06
C ILE A 174 -0.59 2.76 -10.60
N LEU A 175 0.45 2.46 -9.82
CA LEU A 175 0.53 2.78 -8.41
C LEU A 175 0.86 4.25 -8.13
N ASP A 176 0.83 5.15 -9.12
CA ASP A 176 1.00 6.59 -8.90
C ASP A 176 -0.33 7.31 -8.61
N GLN A 177 -1.47 6.64 -8.80
CA GLN A 177 -2.80 7.24 -8.62
C GLN A 177 -3.27 7.20 -7.15
N GLU A 178 -4.21 8.06 -6.78
CA GLU A 178 -4.80 8.06 -5.43
C GLU A 178 -6.07 7.20 -5.39
N SER A 179 -5.94 5.88 -5.58
CA SER A 179 -7.06 4.95 -5.39
C SER A 179 -6.89 4.13 -4.11
N GLU A 180 -8.02 3.85 -3.44
CA GLU A 180 -8.05 3.20 -2.13
C GLU A 180 -7.37 1.83 -2.11
N TRP A 181 -7.51 1.06 -3.20
CA TRP A 181 -6.92 -0.27 -3.28
C TRP A 181 -5.38 -0.24 -3.31
N GLN A 182 -4.77 0.85 -3.80
CA GLN A 182 -3.32 0.97 -3.89
C GLN A 182 -2.70 1.14 -2.51
N GLU A 183 -3.30 1.99 -1.67
CA GLU A 183 -2.88 2.14 -0.28
C GLU A 183 -2.98 0.81 0.47
N ASP A 184 -4.06 0.05 0.24
CA ASP A 184 -4.21 -1.29 0.81
C ASP A 184 -3.16 -2.28 0.27
N PHE A 185 -2.78 -2.15 -1.00
CA PHE A 185 -1.70 -2.95 -1.58
C PHE A 185 -0.35 -2.62 -0.93
N PHE A 186 -0.02 -1.36 -0.70
CA PHE A 186 1.19 -0.97 0.03
C PHE A 186 1.20 -1.53 1.45
N LYS A 187 0.07 -1.44 2.18
CA LYS A 187 -0.09 -2.04 3.53
C LYS A 187 0.04 -3.56 3.52
N PHE A 188 -0.35 -4.22 2.44
CA PHE A 188 -0.19 -5.66 2.24
C PHE A 188 1.27 -6.01 1.92
N ALA A 189 1.87 -5.35 0.95
CA ALA A 189 3.21 -5.63 0.43
C ALA A 189 4.31 -5.32 1.44
N VAL A 190 4.18 -4.28 2.26
CA VAL A 190 5.19 -3.90 3.27
C VAL A 190 5.42 -4.97 4.34
N ARG A 191 4.54 -5.97 4.42
CA ARG A 191 4.67 -7.12 5.35
C ARG A 191 5.50 -8.26 4.78
N LYS A 192 6.03 -8.12 3.56
CA LYS A 192 6.68 -9.17 2.79
C LYS A 192 8.16 -8.80 2.60
N PRO A 193 9.08 -9.41 3.39
CA PRO A 193 10.50 -9.06 3.36
C PRO A 193 11.13 -9.13 1.96
N GLU A 194 10.68 -10.09 1.14
CA GLU A 194 11.20 -10.39 -0.18
C GLU A 194 11.03 -9.28 -1.22
N VAL A 195 10.08 -8.35 -1.02
CA VAL A 195 9.76 -7.27 -1.97
C VAL A 195 10.14 -5.88 -1.46
N LEU A 196 10.66 -5.75 -0.23
CA LEU A 196 10.84 -4.43 0.40
C LEU A 196 11.73 -3.49 -0.42
N THR A 197 12.79 -4.00 -1.04
CA THR A 197 13.68 -3.18 -1.89
C THR A 197 12.92 -2.58 -3.08
N ASN A 198 12.14 -3.41 -3.78
CA ASN A 198 11.37 -2.99 -4.94
C ASN A 198 10.19 -2.08 -4.53
N LEU A 199 9.55 -2.36 -3.40
CA LEU A 199 8.52 -1.50 -2.82
C LEU A 199 9.08 -0.11 -2.46
N ALA A 200 10.33 -0.04 -2.00
CA ALA A 200 11.02 1.22 -1.72
C ALA A 200 11.26 2.03 -3.00
N GLU A 201 11.64 1.38 -4.10
CA GLU A 201 11.79 2.07 -5.39
C GLU A 201 10.48 2.71 -5.86
N LEU A 202 9.35 2.02 -5.70
CA LEU A 202 8.03 2.58 -6.00
C LEU A 202 7.66 3.71 -5.04
N ARG A 203 7.88 3.53 -3.74
CA ARG A 203 7.60 4.55 -2.71
C ARG A 203 8.34 5.86 -2.99
N LEU A 204 9.60 5.78 -3.41
CA LEU A 204 10.43 6.96 -3.68
C LEU A 204 9.99 7.76 -4.91
N GLN A 205 9.15 7.18 -5.78
CA GLN A 205 8.56 7.86 -6.93
C GLN A 205 7.23 8.55 -6.59
N ARG A 206 6.61 8.19 -5.45
CA ARG A 206 5.33 8.75 -4.99
C ARG A 206 5.55 9.95 -4.07
N ALA A 207 4.70 10.97 -4.24
CA ALA A 207 4.69 12.13 -3.36
C ALA A 207 4.20 11.79 -1.94
N SER A 208 3.15 10.97 -1.82
CA SER A 208 2.53 10.64 -0.53
C SER A 208 2.22 9.15 -0.44
N VAL A 209 2.51 8.57 0.71
CA VAL A 209 2.16 7.20 1.14
C VAL A 209 1.87 7.28 2.64
N SER A 210 1.02 6.38 3.16
CA SER A 210 0.72 6.44 4.60
C SER A 210 1.97 6.28 5.47
N PRO A 211 2.06 7.04 6.58
CA PRO A 211 3.20 6.92 7.49
C PRO A 211 3.37 5.53 8.11
N ASP A 212 2.29 4.75 8.25
CA ASP A 212 2.37 3.39 8.78
C ASP A 212 3.10 2.44 7.81
N VAL A 213 2.91 2.65 6.50
CA VAL A 213 3.66 1.94 5.46
C VAL A 213 5.12 2.38 5.49
N ASP A 214 5.39 3.69 5.54
CA ASP A 214 6.77 4.19 5.61
C ASP A 214 7.51 3.66 6.84
N GLN A 215 6.89 3.67 8.01
CA GLN A 215 7.47 3.13 9.23
C GLN A 215 7.84 1.65 9.10
N ARG A 216 6.93 0.82 8.57
CA ARG A 216 7.18 -0.62 8.38
C ARG A 216 8.25 -0.87 7.31
N LEU A 217 8.24 -0.09 6.24
CA LEU A 217 9.20 -0.21 5.14
C LEU A 217 10.62 0.16 5.62
N ILE A 218 10.76 1.28 6.32
CA ILE A 218 12.02 1.75 6.91
C ILE A 218 12.57 0.70 7.88
N SER A 219 11.75 0.24 8.83
CA SER A 219 12.16 -0.77 9.82
C SER A 219 12.53 -2.10 9.15
N GLY A 220 11.73 -2.56 8.19
CA GLY A 220 11.99 -3.80 7.47
C GLY A 220 13.28 -3.78 6.65
N LEU A 221 13.53 -2.70 5.90
CA LEU A 221 14.77 -2.51 5.14
C LEU A 221 15.98 -2.42 6.06
N ALA A 222 15.88 -1.69 7.16
CA ALA A 222 16.97 -1.58 8.13
C ALA A 222 17.30 -2.93 8.79
N SER A 223 16.27 -3.71 9.12
CA SER A 223 16.43 -5.06 9.70
C SER A 223 17.05 -6.04 8.70
N ALA A 224 16.82 -5.84 7.40
CA ALA A 224 17.47 -6.59 6.31
C ALA A 224 18.89 -6.07 5.98
N GLY A 225 19.43 -5.12 6.75
CA GLY A 225 20.75 -4.52 6.52
C GLY A 225 20.81 -3.49 5.39
N GLN A 226 19.68 -3.15 4.75
CA GLN A 226 19.60 -2.20 3.64
C GLN A 226 19.47 -0.75 4.15
N LEU A 227 20.42 -0.31 4.97
CA LEU A 227 20.36 0.97 5.68
C LEU A 227 20.33 2.19 4.76
N ASP A 228 21.07 2.19 3.65
CA ASP A 228 21.03 3.31 2.70
C ASP A 228 19.62 3.49 2.08
N LYS A 229 19.02 2.39 1.61
CA LYS A 229 17.67 2.43 1.03
C LYS A 229 16.63 2.80 2.08
N ALA A 230 16.75 2.27 3.29
CA ALA A 230 15.88 2.65 4.41
C ALA A 230 15.99 4.15 4.73
N TYR A 231 17.20 4.72 4.68
CA TYR A 231 17.45 6.13 4.93
C TYR A 231 16.92 7.03 3.80
N GLU A 232 16.98 6.59 2.55
CA GLU A 232 16.33 7.28 1.43
C GLU A 232 14.82 7.41 1.64
N VAL A 233 14.15 6.32 2.03
CA VAL A 233 12.71 6.31 2.34
C VAL A 233 12.41 7.20 3.54
N TYR A 234 13.21 7.12 4.62
CA TYR A 234 13.07 8.00 5.79
C TYR A 234 13.10 9.49 5.43
N ARG A 235 14.04 9.90 4.57
CA ARG A 235 14.14 11.29 4.12
C ARG A 235 12.93 11.71 3.28
N ALA A 236 12.45 10.83 2.40
CA ALA A 236 11.25 11.09 1.62
C ALA A 236 10.00 11.22 2.51
N ALA A 237 9.87 10.37 3.55
CA ALA A 237 8.75 10.39 4.49
C ALA A 237 8.71 11.65 5.38
N ASN A 238 9.88 12.24 5.67
CA ASN A 238 9.99 13.48 6.46
C ASN A 238 10.05 14.75 5.60
N GLU A 239 9.92 14.64 4.28
CA GLU A 239 10.08 15.76 3.33
C GLU A 239 11.42 16.51 3.51
N GLU A 240 12.47 15.82 3.97
CA GLU A 240 13.75 16.45 4.30
C GLU A 240 14.53 16.77 3.01
N PRO A 241 14.82 18.06 2.73
CA PRO A 241 15.64 18.43 1.57
C PRO A 241 17.04 17.79 1.64
N ALA A 242 17.72 17.72 0.50
CA ALA A 242 19.09 17.20 0.42
C ALA A 242 19.98 17.83 1.50
N PRO A 243 20.90 17.05 2.12
CA PRO A 243 21.65 17.49 3.29
C PRO A 243 22.33 18.82 3.03
N SER A 244 21.90 19.86 3.75
CA SER A 244 22.57 21.15 3.74
C SER A 244 23.95 20.96 4.38
N SER A 245 24.96 21.59 3.79
CA SER A 245 26.36 21.52 4.20
C SER A 245 26.65 22.31 5.49
N GLY A 246 25.76 22.23 6.47
CA GLY A 246 25.94 22.86 7.77
C GLY A 246 26.81 21.99 8.69
N ASN A 247 27.81 22.60 9.33
CA ASN A 247 28.71 21.94 10.29
C ASN A 247 28.04 21.51 11.62
N ARG A 248 26.73 21.74 11.77
CA ARG A 248 25.96 21.46 12.98
C ARG A 248 24.67 20.75 12.63
N MET A 249 24.52 19.53 13.11
CA MET A 249 23.30 18.74 13.01
C MET A 249 22.61 18.72 14.37
N ILE A 250 21.33 19.08 14.39
CA ILE A 250 20.49 19.00 15.58
C ILE A 250 19.70 17.70 15.53
N ILE A 251 19.80 16.89 16.59
CA ILE A 251 19.02 15.67 16.77
C ILE A 251 17.87 15.98 17.73
N ASP A 252 16.67 16.09 17.19
CA ASP A 252 15.42 16.16 17.97
C ASP A 252 15.07 14.80 18.61
N TRP A 253 13.96 14.75 19.36
CA TRP A 253 13.44 13.53 20.00
C TRP A 253 12.26 12.90 19.24
N ARG A 254 12.18 13.07 17.91
CA ARG A 254 11.18 12.34 17.11
C ARG A 254 11.38 10.84 17.26
N ALA A 255 10.27 10.09 17.31
CA ALA A 255 10.26 8.65 17.59
C ALA A 255 9.31 7.87 16.66
N ARG A 256 9.06 8.38 15.44
CA ARG A 256 8.07 7.79 14.52
C ARG A 256 8.69 6.76 13.60
N PHE A 257 9.83 7.09 13.00
CA PHE A 257 10.46 6.30 11.95
C PHE A 257 11.78 5.65 12.43
N SER A 258 11.69 4.77 13.42
CA SER A 258 12.83 3.92 13.84
C SER A 258 13.36 3.09 12.64
N PRO A 259 14.69 2.92 12.50
CA PRO A 259 15.73 3.28 13.47
C PRO A 259 16.35 4.65 13.27
N PHE A 260 15.86 5.49 12.35
CA PHE A 260 16.48 6.81 12.09
C PHE A 260 15.91 7.93 12.96
N ASP A 261 14.69 7.75 13.44
CA ASP A 261 14.18 8.40 14.65
C ASP A 261 14.53 7.59 15.90
N TRP A 262 14.27 8.14 17.08
CA TRP A 262 14.54 7.48 18.34
C TRP A 262 13.61 6.29 18.58
N GLU A 263 14.22 5.15 18.89
CA GLU A 263 13.58 4.05 19.60
C GLU A 263 13.74 4.29 21.09
N LEU A 264 12.63 4.41 21.81
CA LEU A 264 12.58 4.78 23.22
C LEU A 264 12.07 3.62 24.06
N ALA A 265 12.66 3.41 25.24
CA ALA A 265 12.15 2.44 26.19
C ALA A 265 10.78 2.87 26.73
N ASP A 266 9.83 1.94 26.78
CA ASP A 266 8.51 2.16 27.36
C ASP A 266 8.08 0.94 28.21
N GLU A 267 8.74 0.78 29.35
CA GLU A 267 8.44 -0.27 30.31
C GLU A 267 8.06 0.30 31.68
N ALA A 268 7.31 -0.48 32.46
CA ALA A 268 6.95 -0.11 33.82
C ALA A 268 8.19 0.10 34.70
N GLY A 269 8.45 1.36 35.04
CA GLY A 269 9.61 1.76 35.84
C GLY A 269 10.92 1.87 35.06
N PHE A 270 10.90 1.80 33.74
CA PHE A 270 12.04 2.03 32.87
C PHE A 270 11.54 2.63 31.55
N ARG A 271 11.54 3.94 31.43
CA ARG A 271 10.98 4.62 30.26
C ARG A 271 11.71 5.90 29.86
N ALA A 272 11.60 6.22 28.59
CA ALA A 272 11.93 7.51 28.01
C ALA A 272 10.80 7.97 27.09
N GLN A 273 10.44 9.25 27.16
CA GLN A 273 9.37 9.81 26.33
C GLN A 273 9.68 11.27 25.99
N PRO A 274 9.31 11.78 24.80
CA PRO A 274 9.38 13.22 24.54
C PRO A 274 8.57 13.99 25.58
N SER A 275 9.13 15.07 26.12
CA SER A 275 8.44 15.94 27.06
C SER A 275 7.39 16.81 26.38
N ALA A 276 6.50 17.41 27.17
CA ALA A 276 5.66 18.51 26.72
C ALA A 276 6.47 19.76 26.33
N THR A 277 7.66 19.93 26.92
CA THR A 277 8.61 20.96 26.50
C THR A 277 9.32 20.49 25.22
N PRO A 278 9.34 21.31 24.15
CA PRO A 278 10.05 20.95 22.93
C PRO A 278 11.52 20.60 23.19
N ASP A 279 12.07 19.70 22.39
CA ASP A 279 13.49 19.32 22.43
C ASP A 279 13.97 18.67 23.73
N GLN A 280 13.07 18.17 24.58
CA GLN A 280 13.41 17.46 25.82
C GLN A 280 12.89 16.02 25.81
N LEU A 281 13.70 15.10 26.33
CA LEU A 281 13.35 13.72 26.60
C LEU A 281 13.23 13.50 28.09
N GLU A 282 12.04 13.22 28.59
CA GLU A 282 11.82 12.79 29.96
C GLU A 282 12.28 11.35 30.15
N VAL A 283 13.01 11.12 31.25
CA VAL A 283 13.59 9.83 31.60
C VAL A 283 13.13 9.42 32.98
N PHE A 284 12.80 8.13 33.15
CA PHE A 284 12.55 7.53 34.45
C PHE A 284 13.09 6.09 34.52
N VAL A 285 14.00 5.85 35.45
CA VAL A 285 14.64 4.55 35.70
C VAL A 285 14.53 4.23 37.18
N ARG A 286 13.64 3.30 37.54
CA ARG A 286 13.45 2.82 38.90
C ARG A 286 14.67 2.03 39.37
N GLY A 287 15.02 2.12 40.66
CA GLY A 287 16.05 1.28 41.27
C GLY A 287 15.82 -0.21 40.98
N GLY A 288 16.89 -0.92 40.62
CA GLY A 288 16.88 -2.31 40.17
C GLY A 288 16.60 -2.50 38.67
N LYS A 289 16.43 -1.44 37.88
CA LYS A 289 16.23 -1.51 36.42
C LYS A 289 17.43 -0.98 35.66
N GLY A 290 17.64 -1.48 34.45
CA GLY A 290 18.61 -0.91 33.52
C GLY A 290 18.55 -1.58 32.15
N GLY A 291 19.01 -0.86 31.14
CA GLY A 291 18.89 -1.28 29.75
C GLY A 291 19.19 -0.17 28.75
N LEU A 292 18.75 -0.40 27.51
CA LEU A 292 18.76 0.61 26.46
C LEU A 292 17.58 1.55 26.67
N LEU A 293 17.86 2.82 26.92
CA LEU A 293 16.84 3.82 27.23
C LEU A 293 16.36 4.54 25.97
N ALA A 294 17.29 4.87 25.08
CA ALA A 294 17.01 5.49 23.80
C ALA A 294 18.07 5.07 22.77
N SER A 295 17.70 4.79 21.53
CA SER A 295 18.66 4.58 20.44
C SER A 295 18.20 5.14 19.11
N ARG A 296 19.17 5.48 18.26
CA ARG A 296 18.92 6.05 16.93
C ARG A 296 20.13 5.80 16.03
N ASN A 297 19.88 5.48 14.77
CA ASN A 297 20.87 5.47 13.70
C ASN A 297 20.99 6.85 13.06
N ILE A 298 22.21 7.31 12.88
CA ILE A 298 22.53 8.53 12.16
C ILE A 298 23.57 8.26 11.09
N ARG A 299 23.45 8.96 9.95
CA ARG A 299 24.49 8.99 8.93
C ARG A 299 25.50 10.07 9.30
N LEU A 300 26.77 9.68 9.45
CA LEU A 300 27.85 10.59 9.80
C LEU A 300 28.85 10.68 8.65
N ARG A 301 29.37 11.88 8.39
CA ARG A 301 30.48 12.06 7.44
C ARG A 301 31.78 11.53 8.03
N ASN A 302 32.79 11.40 7.17
CA ASN A 302 34.13 11.03 7.59
C ASN A 302 34.83 12.25 8.22
N GLY A 303 34.97 12.25 9.54
CA GLY A 303 35.60 13.34 10.28
C GLY A 303 35.65 13.08 11.78
N PRO A 304 36.37 13.93 12.54
CA PRO A 304 36.29 13.96 13.99
C PRO A 304 34.94 14.52 14.44
N ILE A 305 34.24 13.82 15.32
CA ILE A 305 32.88 14.17 15.75
C ILE A 305 32.88 14.44 17.26
N ALA A 306 32.10 15.44 17.67
CA ALA A 306 31.74 15.64 19.06
C ALA A 306 30.23 15.76 19.23
N LEU A 307 29.70 15.21 20.32
CA LEU A 307 28.29 15.35 20.70
C LEU A 307 28.18 16.28 21.90
N ARG A 308 27.30 17.28 21.84
CA ARG A 308 26.94 18.09 23.00
C ARG A 308 25.62 17.60 23.57
N ILE A 309 25.64 17.27 24.86
CA ILE A 309 24.46 16.80 25.59
C ILE A 309 24.28 17.65 26.85
N ASN A 310 23.05 18.11 27.06
CA ASN A 310 22.63 18.85 28.24
C ASN A 310 21.50 18.10 28.92
N HIS A 311 21.53 17.97 30.24
CA HIS A 311 20.52 17.25 31.00
C HIS A 311 20.37 17.81 32.41
N ASP A 312 19.25 17.50 33.06
CA ASP A 312 18.98 17.82 34.48
C ASP A 312 18.68 16.56 35.32
N LEU A 313 19.14 15.40 34.85
CA LEU A 313 19.01 14.11 35.53
C LEU A 313 19.43 14.17 37.00
N THR A 314 18.59 13.56 37.84
CA THR A 314 18.74 13.44 39.29
C THR A 314 18.62 11.98 39.73
N PRO A 315 19.27 11.58 40.85
CA PRO A 315 20.21 12.39 41.63
C PRO A 315 21.58 12.53 40.92
N PRO A 316 22.33 13.64 41.14
CA PRO A 316 23.62 13.87 40.47
C PRO A 316 24.62 12.72 40.60
N GLY A 317 24.63 12.03 41.76
CA GLY A 317 25.51 10.88 42.02
C GLY A 317 25.16 9.59 41.27
N GLN A 318 24.03 9.54 40.54
CA GLN A 318 23.67 8.40 39.68
C GLN A 318 23.71 8.75 38.19
N VAL A 319 24.10 9.97 37.82
CA VAL A 319 24.22 10.38 36.41
C VAL A 319 25.27 9.55 35.68
N GLU A 320 26.31 9.11 36.38
CA GLU A 320 27.36 8.26 35.80
C GLU A 320 26.90 6.85 35.44
N ASP A 321 25.75 6.39 35.97
CA ASP A 321 25.12 5.14 35.56
C ASP A 321 24.26 5.30 34.28
N VAL A 322 24.17 6.52 33.73
CA VAL A 322 23.66 6.80 32.39
C VAL A 322 24.85 6.93 31.44
N ARG A 323 24.89 6.14 30.37
CA ARG A 323 26.04 6.03 29.47
C ARG A 323 25.65 6.33 28.04
N LEU A 324 26.49 7.11 27.38
CA LEU A 324 26.45 7.38 25.95
C LEU A 324 27.32 6.35 25.23
N GLN A 325 26.70 5.57 24.36
CA GLN A 325 27.36 4.53 23.58
C GLN A 325 27.21 4.80 22.09
N LEU A 326 28.29 4.60 21.34
CA LEU A 326 28.24 4.58 19.87
C LEU A 326 28.76 3.24 19.37
N SER A 327 28.02 2.66 18.43
CA SER A 327 28.37 1.43 17.73
C SER A 327 28.02 1.53 16.25
N CYS A 328 28.54 0.61 15.46
CA CYS A 328 28.02 0.41 14.12
C CYS A 328 26.68 -0.34 14.22
N PRO A 329 25.68 -0.04 13.36
CA PRO A 329 24.42 -0.76 13.38
C PRO A 329 24.62 -2.28 13.27
N GLY A 330 23.97 -3.03 14.17
CA GLY A 330 24.10 -4.49 14.25
C GLY A 330 25.39 -5.01 14.91
N ALA A 331 26.35 -4.14 15.27
CA ALA A 331 27.55 -4.56 15.98
C ALA A 331 27.29 -4.70 17.49
N GLU A 332 27.79 -5.78 18.09
CA GLU A 332 27.75 -5.97 19.55
C GLU A 332 28.74 -5.06 20.28
N GLN A 333 29.89 -4.79 19.65
CA GLN A 333 30.94 -3.96 20.25
C GLN A 333 30.67 -2.47 19.99
N THR A 334 30.75 -1.69 21.06
CA THR A 334 30.79 -0.23 21.00
C THR A 334 32.21 0.23 20.72
N PHE A 335 32.37 1.25 19.88
CA PHE A 335 33.66 1.91 19.69
C PHE A 335 33.80 3.16 20.56
N TYR A 336 32.71 3.58 21.20
CA TYR A 336 32.67 4.66 22.17
C TYR A 336 31.70 4.32 23.28
N ASP A 337 32.13 4.50 24.53
CA ASP A 337 31.30 4.27 25.71
C ASP A 337 31.76 5.15 26.87
N GLU A 338 31.06 6.25 27.11
CA GLU A 338 31.36 7.19 28.20
C GLU A 338 30.11 7.45 29.05
N PRO A 339 30.23 7.47 30.38
CA PRO A 339 29.15 7.92 31.26
C PRO A 339 28.83 9.40 31.05
N LEU A 340 27.55 9.75 31.20
CA LEU A 340 27.13 11.13 31.27
C LEU A 340 27.72 11.79 32.52
N ARG A 341 28.03 13.07 32.39
CA ARG A 341 28.57 13.90 33.47
C ARG A 341 27.67 15.09 33.71
N PHE A 342 27.58 15.49 34.97
CA PHE A 342 26.79 16.66 35.37
C PHE A 342 27.16 17.91 34.56
N GLY A 343 26.12 18.64 34.12
CA GLY A 343 26.23 19.87 33.35
C GLY A 343 26.29 19.68 31.83
N SER A 344 26.47 20.79 31.11
CA SER A 344 26.67 20.78 29.65
C SER A 344 28.06 20.25 29.29
N ARG A 345 28.14 19.21 28.46
CA ARG A 345 29.42 18.59 28.07
C ARG A 345 29.49 18.24 26.60
N ASP A 346 30.72 18.38 26.08
CA ASP A 346 31.12 17.96 24.74
C ASP A 346 31.83 16.61 24.84
N TYR A 347 31.23 15.58 24.28
CA TYR A 347 31.72 14.21 24.21
C TYR A 347 32.50 14.04 22.90
N ARG A 348 33.83 14.02 22.99
CA ARG A 348 34.73 13.89 21.83
C ARG A 348 34.90 12.43 21.45
N ILE A 349 34.28 12.03 20.34
CA ILE A 349 34.32 10.64 19.85
C ILE A 349 35.56 10.38 19.00
N GLY A 350 36.06 11.41 18.30
CA GLY A 350 37.10 11.22 17.29
C GLY A 350 36.48 10.71 15.99
N ARG A 351 37.12 9.74 15.32
CA ARG A 351 36.67 9.24 14.01
C ARG A 351 35.85 7.95 14.16
N LYS A 352 34.76 7.83 13.40
CA LYS A 352 34.01 6.57 13.25
C LYS A 352 34.86 5.49 12.56
N PRO A 353 34.60 4.19 12.81
CA PRO A 353 35.20 3.13 12.02
C PRO A 353 34.94 3.31 10.52
N ALA A 354 35.95 3.08 9.68
CA ALA A 354 35.89 3.37 8.25
C ALA A 354 34.76 2.61 7.52
N ALA A 355 34.41 1.41 7.98
CA ALA A 355 33.36 0.56 7.41
C ALA A 355 31.93 0.95 7.80
N CYS A 356 31.74 1.95 8.67
CA CYS A 356 30.44 2.27 9.25
C CYS A 356 29.91 3.61 8.73
N ASP A 357 29.08 3.59 7.70
CA ASP A 357 28.45 4.80 7.15
C ASP A 357 27.34 5.35 8.05
N PHE A 358 26.69 4.44 8.78
CA PHE A 358 25.76 4.75 9.84
C PHE A 358 26.37 4.41 11.19
N VAL A 359 25.97 5.17 12.21
CA VAL A 359 26.34 4.96 13.60
C VAL A 359 25.06 4.94 14.44
N THR A 360 24.96 3.96 15.32
CA THR A 360 23.92 3.93 16.35
C THR A 360 24.40 4.75 17.53
N ILE A 361 23.68 5.81 17.86
CA ILE A 361 23.77 6.50 19.14
C ILE A 361 22.82 5.79 20.10
N ALA A 362 23.33 5.35 21.24
CA ALA A 362 22.55 4.71 22.29
C ALA A 362 22.78 5.42 23.62
N ILE A 363 21.69 5.67 24.36
CA ILE A 363 21.71 6.06 25.75
C ILE A 363 21.29 4.83 26.54
N ARG A 364 22.18 4.33 27.39
CA ARG A 364 21.87 3.28 28.36
C ARG A 364 21.78 3.87 29.75
N ALA A 365 20.90 3.34 30.58
CA ALA A 365 20.80 3.75 31.96
C ALA A 365 20.64 2.53 32.86
N ARG A 366 21.19 2.62 34.07
CA ARG A 366 21.00 1.62 35.13
C ARG A 366 20.81 2.34 36.46
N ALA A 367 19.77 1.98 37.20
CA ALA A 367 19.65 2.36 38.60
C ALA A 367 19.78 1.10 39.45
N TRP A 368 20.73 1.07 40.38
CA TRP A 368 21.02 -0.11 41.18
C TRP A 368 19.90 -0.44 42.17
N THR A 369 19.82 -1.70 42.59
CA THR A 369 18.82 -2.12 43.58
C THR A 369 19.04 -1.36 44.89
N GLY A 370 17.99 -0.75 45.42
CA GLY A 370 18.06 0.08 46.63
C GLY A 370 18.50 1.53 46.39
N SER A 371 18.87 1.92 45.16
CA SER A 371 19.12 3.31 44.82
C SER A 371 17.82 4.08 44.57
N SER A 372 17.87 5.40 44.72
CA SER A 372 16.78 6.27 44.26
C SER A 372 16.63 6.18 42.75
N ALA A 373 15.42 6.34 42.22
CA ALA A 373 15.19 6.35 40.78
C ALA A 373 15.97 7.48 40.09
N ILE A 374 16.55 7.18 38.92
CA ILE A 374 17.11 8.21 38.03
C ILE A 374 15.94 8.84 37.27
N ARG A 375 15.82 10.17 37.34
CA ARG A 375 14.74 10.92 36.67
C ARG A 375 15.18 12.32 36.26
N GLY A 376 14.53 12.85 35.24
CA GLY A 376 14.77 14.20 34.74
C GLY A 376 14.57 14.23 33.23
N THR A 377 15.25 15.17 32.59
CA THR A 377 15.21 15.40 31.15
C THR A 377 16.60 15.43 30.53
N ILE A 378 16.67 15.02 29.27
CA ILE A 378 17.83 15.20 28.40
C ILE A 378 17.39 16.12 27.26
N ASN A 379 18.05 17.26 27.09
CA ASN A 379 17.79 18.16 25.98
C ASN A 379 18.29 17.54 24.66
N ARG A 380 17.86 18.08 23.52
CA ARG A 380 18.33 17.69 22.18
C ARG A 380 19.84 17.54 22.10
N ILE A 381 20.27 16.56 21.31
CA ILE A 381 21.69 16.28 21.10
C ILE A 381 22.17 17.11 19.91
N GLU A 382 23.31 17.78 20.06
CA GLU A 382 23.93 18.53 18.98
C GLU A 382 25.20 17.81 18.50
N ILE A 383 25.28 17.56 17.20
CA ILE A 383 26.50 17.03 16.57
C ILE A 383 27.34 18.21 16.09
N LEU A 384 28.59 18.26 16.56
CA LEU A 384 29.59 19.24 16.20
C LEU A 384 30.63 18.59 15.27
N GLY A 385 30.85 19.19 14.10
CA GLY A 385 31.91 18.76 13.16
C GLY A 385 31.51 17.63 12.22
N ASN A 386 30.28 17.65 11.69
CA ASN A 386 29.81 16.71 10.67
C ASN A 386 30.26 17.12 9.27
#